data_AF-A0A8X8XUW6-F1
#
_entry.id   AF-A0A8X8XUW6-F1
#
_cell.length_a   1.000
_cell.length_b   1.000
_cell.length_c   1.000
_cell.angle_alpha   90.00
_cell.angle_beta   90.00
_cell.angle_gamma   90.00
#
_symmetry.space_group_name_H-M   'P 1'
#
loop_
_entity.id
_entity.type
_entity.pdbx_description
1 polymer ?
#
loop_
_entity_poly.entity_id
_entity_poly.type
_entity_poly.pdbx_seq_one_letter_code
_entity_poly.pdbx_strand_id
1 'polypeptide(L)'
;MLDEKIFDVELNLLALRVPREHCKLASRILNGHLLDRPRIKPVTEDPTSDKNRYLLLSEKIKSPELSEIPAGKVDELKELFEIQVVPYSMTLGYSYWAAGYIAHLNIPDELLPYKDVIAKVIYDKNYPRIKTIVNKVGSITNEFRVPKFEVLAGDSDMVTEVKQYGATFKLDYSLVYWNSRLEHEHLRLISKFHTGDVVCDMFAGIGPFAIPAAQKGCQVYANDLNPDSVHYLNINAQTNKVSDLVRAYNLDGRKFISSLMEVPSSEGCLVSNKENLKTSEKEDMPHNTQTKLEDSCLTGETGAEFESNELLRAKVEGNITSVKRRSESLHEENGNGSSAGNCVPERKKRNLNKHVIGSRPFSAKPWEHIDHVIMNLPASAIHFLDSLRGVVNRKYWKGSLPWIHCYCFIRSNETEDSIKSIAEAALGASIQDPIFHRVRDVAPNKAMFCLSFRLPEEACIGGAETPTEIAPAL
;
A
#
# COMPACT_ATOMS: atom_id res chain seq x y z
N MET A 1 -9.60 -36.28 0.01
CA MET A 1 -9.15 -35.15 0.85
C MET A 1 -7.63 -35.19 0.87
N LEU A 2 -6.97 -34.07 0.60
CA LEU A 2 -5.54 -33.92 0.86
C LEU A 2 -5.33 -33.95 2.38
N ASP A 3 -4.30 -34.65 2.84
CA ASP A 3 -3.88 -34.57 4.24
C ASP A 3 -3.13 -33.25 4.46
N GLU A 4 -3.84 -32.27 5.03
CA GLU A 4 -3.33 -30.91 5.26
C GLU A 4 -2.11 -30.90 6.19
N LYS A 5 -1.94 -31.94 7.02
CA LYS A 5 -0.83 -32.05 8.00
C LYS A 5 0.54 -32.21 7.35
N ILE A 6 0.59 -32.61 6.07
CA ILE A 6 1.85 -32.73 5.32
C ILE A 6 2.52 -31.36 5.14
N PHE A 7 1.75 -30.26 5.23
CA PHE A 7 2.24 -28.89 5.06
C PHE A 7 2.46 -28.15 6.37
N ASP A 8 2.26 -28.83 7.50
CA ASP A 8 2.50 -28.27 8.82
C ASP A 8 4.00 -28.06 9.02
N VAL A 9 4.39 -26.81 9.27
CA VAL A 9 5.75 -26.48 9.70
C VAL A 9 5.71 -26.21 11.19
N GLU A 10 6.36 -27.06 11.97
CA GLU A 10 6.56 -26.81 13.39
C GLU A 10 7.69 -25.80 13.59
N LEU A 11 7.36 -24.69 14.22
CA LEU A 11 8.34 -23.73 14.71
C LEU A 11 8.55 -23.95 16.20
N ASN A 12 9.80 -24.25 16.55
CA ASN A 12 10.27 -24.30 17.92
C ASN A 12 11.02 -23.01 18.22
N LEU A 13 10.42 -22.18 19.08
CA LEU A 13 10.87 -20.85 19.42
C LEU A 13 11.10 -20.72 20.92
N LEU A 14 11.72 -19.61 21.30
CA LEU A 14 11.72 -19.13 22.67
C LEU A 14 10.73 -17.98 22.80
N ALA A 15 10.09 -17.87 23.96
CA ALA A 15 9.24 -16.74 24.29
C ALA A 15 9.60 -16.17 25.67
N LEU A 16 9.40 -14.88 25.85
CA LEU A 16 9.47 -14.25 27.16
C LEU A 16 8.08 -14.21 27.77
N ARG A 17 7.95 -14.70 29.01
CA ARG A 17 6.76 -14.44 29.81
C ARG A 17 6.84 -13.04 30.38
N VAL A 18 5.90 -12.18 30.01
CA VAL A 18 5.87 -10.77 30.37
C VAL A 18 4.52 -10.42 30.98
N PRO A 19 4.47 -9.66 32.09
CA PRO A 19 3.22 -9.12 32.62
C PRO A 19 2.49 -8.30 31.56
N ARG A 20 1.16 -8.44 31.50
CA ARG A 20 0.34 -7.85 30.43
C ARG A 20 0.52 -6.33 30.31
N GLU A 21 0.71 -5.64 31.44
CA GLU A 21 0.96 -4.20 31.50
C GLU A 21 2.30 -3.77 30.88
N HIS A 22 3.33 -4.63 30.94
CA HIS A 22 4.68 -4.34 30.45
C HIS A 22 4.92 -4.77 29.00
N CYS A 23 4.01 -5.54 28.40
CA CYS A 23 4.16 -6.09 27.05
C CYS A 23 4.51 -5.04 25.98
N LYS A 24 3.84 -3.88 25.99
CA LYS A 24 4.08 -2.82 25.00
C LYS A 24 5.48 -2.22 25.11
N LEU A 25 5.96 -2.04 26.34
CA LEU A 25 7.29 -1.48 26.60
C LEU A 25 8.37 -2.52 26.26
N ALA A 26 8.19 -3.76 26.71
CA ALA A 26 9.07 -4.88 26.39
C ALA A 26 9.20 -5.10 24.88
N SER A 27 8.09 -5.02 24.13
CA SER A 27 8.13 -5.15 22.66
C SER A 27 8.93 -4.03 21.98
N ARG A 28 8.94 -2.82 22.55
CA ARG A 28 9.73 -1.69 22.02
C ARG A 28 11.22 -1.87 22.28
N ILE A 29 11.58 -2.30 23.50
CA ILE A 29 12.97 -2.58 23.88
C ILE A 29 13.54 -3.69 22.97
N LEU A 30 12.75 -4.74 22.76
CA LEU A 30 13.10 -5.89 21.91
C LEU A 30 12.87 -5.66 20.41
N ASN A 31 12.70 -4.41 19.96
CA ASN A 31 12.55 -4.14 18.53
C ASN A 31 13.71 -4.74 17.72
N GLY A 32 13.38 -5.48 16.66
CA GLY A 32 14.32 -6.25 15.84
C GLY A 32 14.71 -7.63 16.37
N HIS A 33 14.29 -8.02 17.58
CA HIS A 33 14.60 -9.31 18.21
C HIS A 33 13.37 -10.19 18.48
N LEU A 34 12.17 -9.69 18.19
CA LEU A 34 10.94 -10.46 18.24
C LEU A 34 10.74 -11.29 16.97
N LEU A 35 9.84 -12.27 17.03
CA LEU A 35 9.43 -13.03 15.86
C LEU A 35 8.80 -12.10 14.81
N ASP A 36 9.46 -12.00 13.67
CA ASP A 36 9.01 -11.21 12.52
C ASP A 36 8.59 -12.17 11.40
N ARG A 37 7.36 -12.65 11.49
CA ARG A 37 6.77 -13.58 10.53
C ARG A 37 5.39 -13.04 10.11
N PRO A 38 5.08 -13.00 8.79
CA PRO A 38 3.79 -12.50 8.30
C PRO A 38 2.61 -13.19 8.98
N ARG A 39 1.59 -12.43 9.40
CA ARG A 39 0.34 -12.95 10.03
C ARG A 39 0.49 -13.57 11.42
N ILE A 40 1.69 -13.67 11.99
CA ILE A 40 1.87 -14.03 13.40
C ILE A 40 2.05 -12.77 14.22
N LYS A 41 1.28 -12.64 15.28
CA LYS A 41 1.49 -11.57 16.26
C LYS A 41 2.64 -11.98 17.18
N PRO A 42 3.64 -11.11 17.41
CA PRO A 42 4.75 -11.42 18.31
C PRO A 42 4.33 -11.48 19.79
N VAL A 43 3.12 -11.04 20.13
CA VAL A 43 2.53 -11.16 21.47
C VAL A 43 1.34 -12.11 21.40
N THR A 44 1.40 -13.19 22.19
CA THR A 44 0.34 -14.21 22.28
C THR A 44 -0.04 -14.47 23.74
N GLU A 45 -1.12 -15.21 23.94
CA GLU A 45 -1.63 -15.55 25.26
C GLU A 45 -0.69 -16.54 25.97
N ASP A 46 -0.51 -16.33 27.27
CA ASP A 46 0.12 -17.32 28.13
C ASP A 46 -0.97 -18.30 28.60
N PRO A 47 -0.91 -19.59 28.22
CA PRO A 47 -1.94 -20.56 28.60
C PRO A 47 -1.95 -20.85 30.11
N THR A 48 -0.92 -20.45 30.83
CA THR A 48 -0.77 -20.68 32.28
C THR A 48 -1.23 -19.49 33.13
N SER A 49 -1.43 -18.31 32.54
CA SER A 49 -1.73 -17.09 33.28
C SER A 49 -2.43 -16.04 32.42
N ASP A 50 -3.57 -15.53 32.90
CA ASP A 50 -4.31 -14.43 32.28
C ASP A 50 -3.62 -13.06 32.47
N LYS A 51 -2.78 -12.95 33.52
CA LYS A 51 -2.00 -11.76 33.88
C LYS A 51 -0.74 -11.59 33.02
N ASN A 52 -0.27 -12.67 32.39
CA ASN A 52 0.94 -12.65 31.56
C ASN A 52 0.61 -12.82 30.09
N ARG A 53 1.58 -12.54 29.23
CA ARG A 53 1.58 -12.83 27.80
C ARG A 53 2.94 -13.36 27.40
N TYR A 54 2.99 -14.05 26.28
CA TYR A 54 4.22 -14.48 25.65
C TYR A 54 4.65 -13.51 24.57
N LEU A 55 5.86 -12.98 24.69
CA LEU A 55 6.57 -12.26 23.63
C LEU A 55 7.45 -13.26 22.89
N LEU A 56 7.06 -13.59 21.67
CA LEU A 56 7.76 -14.55 20.81
C LEU A 56 9.08 -13.95 20.32
N LEU A 57 10.19 -14.64 20.57
CA LEU A 57 11.52 -14.24 20.14
C LEU A 57 11.77 -14.69 18.69
N SER A 58 12.69 -13.98 18.02
CA SER A 58 13.13 -14.33 16.66
C SER A 58 13.71 -15.74 16.59
N GLU A 59 13.55 -16.43 15.45
CA GLU A 59 14.17 -17.74 15.17
C GLU A 59 15.71 -17.73 15.28
N LYS A 60 16.31 -16.55 15.20
CA LYS A 60 17.75 -16.34 15.40
C LYS A 60 18.18 -16.51 16.85
N ILE A 61 17.25 -16.42 17.80
CA ILE A 61 17.51 -16.50 19.22
C ILE A 61 17.27 -17.92 19.68
N LYS A 62 18.36 -18.64 19.96
CA LYS A 62 18.32 -20.07 20.32
C LYS A 62 18.72 -20.32 21.76
N SER A 63 19.41 -19.36 22.39
CA SER A 63 19.88 -19.51 23.77
C SER A 63 18.87 -18.95 24.78
N PRO A 64 18.50 -19.71 25.83
CA PRO A 64 17.75 -19.19 26.97
C PRO A 64 18.48 -18.08 27.74
N GLU A 65 19.80 -17.95 27.56
CA GLU A 65 20.60 -16.89 28.19
C GLU A 65 20.50 -15.54 27.43
N LEU A 66 19.76 -15.50 26.31
CA LEU A 66 19.54 -14.29 25.49
C LEU A 66 20.84 -13.63 24.99
N SER A 67 21.91 -14.42 24.80
CA SER A 67 23.23 -13.93 24.36
C SER A 67 23.22 -13.27 22.98
N GLU A 68 22.20 -13.57 22.15
CA GLU A 68 21.99 -13.00 20.82
C GLU A 68 21.28 -11.63 20.87
N ILE A 69 20.85 -11.17 22.06
CA ILE A 69 20.27 -9.85 22.29
C ILE A 69 21.34 -8.95 22.95
N PRO A 70 21.49 -7.68 22.51
CA PRO A 70 22.40 -6.73 23.15
C PRO A 70 22.16 -6.63 24.66
N ALA A 71 23.21 -6.76 25.48
CA ALA A 71 23.13 -6.77 26.94
C ALA A 71 22.34 -5.57 27.51
N GLY A 72 22.55 -4.36 26.95
CA GLY A 72 21.81 -3.17 27.39
C GLY A 72 20.29 -3.28 27.25
N LYS A 73 19.78 -3.98 26.23
CA LYS A 73 18.33 -4.23 26.08
C LYS A 73 17.83 -5.26 27.10
N VAL A 74 18.64 -6.27 27.40
CA VAL A 74 18.30 -7.29 28.39
C VAL A 74 18.28 -6.68 29.80
N ASP A 75 19.21 -5.79 30.11
CA ASP A 75 19.26 -5.13 31.42
C ASP A 75 18.09 -4.15 31.60
N GLU A 76 17.70 -3.40 30.56
CA GLU A 76 16.49 -2.56 30.60
C GLU A 76 15.21 -3.38 30.86
N LEU A 77 15.12 -4.62 30.36
CA LEU A 77 14.00 -5.52 30.67
C LEU A 77 14.01 -6.02 32.11
N LYS A 78 15.19 -6.34 32.66
CA LYS A 78 15.34 -6.79 34.05
C LYS A 78 14.92 -5.72 35.07
N GLU A 79 15.07 -4.45 34.72
CA GLU A 79 14.60 -3.33 35.55
C GLU A 79 13.07 -3.25 35.64
N LEU A 80 12.35 -3.81 34.65
CA LEU A 80 10.89 -3.73 34.57
C LEU A 80 10.20 -4.93 35.20
N PHE A 81 10.73 -6.13 35.01
CA PHE A 81 10.16 -7.39 35.51
C PHE A 81 11.20 -8.51 35.51
N GLU A 82 10.91 -9.59 36.24
CA GLU A 82 11.72 -10.80 36.23
C GLU A 82 11.61 -11.51 34.88
N ILE A 83 12.74 -11.66 34.18
CA ILE A 83 12.78 -12.29 32.86
C ILE A 83 12.65 -13.80 33.03
N GLN A 84 11.55 -14.35 32.51
CA GLN A 84 11.38 -15.80 32.37
C GLN A 84 11.31 -16.17 30.88
N VAL A 85 12.33 -16.89 30.42
CA VAL A 85 12.36 -17.48 29.07
C VAL A 85 11.68 -18.84 29.11
N VAL A 86 10.72 -19.07 28.23
CA VAL A 86 9.99 -20.33 28.11
C VAL A 86 10.10 -20.87 26.69
N PRO A 87 10.16 -22.21 26.51
CA PRO A 87 10.02 -22.80 25.19
C PRO A 87 8.60 -22.57 24.68
N TYR A 88 8.48 -22.27 23.38
CA TYR A 88 7.20 -22.06 22.72
C TYR A 88 7.20 -22.77 21.37
N SER A 89 6.24 -23.67 21.16
CA SER A 89 6.02 -24.29 19.86
C SER A 89 4.75 -23.74 19.22
N MET A 90 4.80 -23.54 17.91
CA MET A 90 3.60 -23.31 17.11
C MET A 90 3.64 -24.12 15.83
N THR A 91 2.48 -24.59 15.40
CA THR A 91 2.32 -25.25 14.12
C THR A 91 1.82 -24.23 13.11
N LEU A 92 2.62 -23.98 12.09
CA LEU A 92 2.22 -23.21 10.92
C LEU A 92 1.55 -24.14 9.92
N GLY A 93 0.25 -24.28 10.07
CA GLY A 93 -0.54 -25.10 9.16
C GLY A 93 -0.77 -24.45 7.80
N TYR A 94 -1.46 -25.19 6.94
CA TYR A 94 -1.78 -24.79 5.57
C TYR A 94 -2.38 -23.37 5.43
N SER A 95 -3.15 -22.90 6.43
CA SER A 95 -3.79 -21.59 6.46
C SER A 95 -2.83 -20.41 6.67
N TYR A 96 -1.65 -20.64 7.26
CA TYR A 96 -0.63 -19.62 7.48
C TYR A 96 -0.04 -19.09 6.16
N TRP A 97 0.16 -20.00 5.20
CA TRP A 97 0.83 -19.76 3.92
C TRP A 97 -0.02 -19.08 2.83
N ALA A 98 -1.25 -18.64 3.12
CA ALA A 98 -2.17 -18.19 2.08
C ALA A 98 -1.60 -17.05 1.20
N ALA A 99 -1.28 -17.33 -0.07
CA ALA A 99 -1.22 -16.30 -1.11
C ALA A 99 -2.66 -15.78 -1.38
N GLY A 100 -2.81 -14.67 -2.12
CA GLY A 100 -4.15 -14.19 -2.52
C GLY A 100 -4.98 -15.28 -3.19
N TYR A 101 -6.31 -15.16 -3.17
CA TYR A 101 -7.22 -16.22 -3.64
C TYR A 101 -7.23 -16.39 -5.17
N ILE A 102 -6.41 -15.63 -5.90
CA ILE A 102 -6.33 -15.62 -7.36
C ILE A 102 -4.96 -16.11 -7.81
N ALA A 103 -4.92 -17.15 -8.66
CA ALA A 103 -3.70 -17.60 -9.31
C ALA A 103 -3.61 -17.04 -10.74
N HIS A 104 -2.55 -16.29 -11.00
CA HIS A 104 -2.25 -15.73 -12.32
C HIS A 104 -1.26 -16.61 -13.09
N LEU A 105 -1.69 -17.06 -14.27
CA LEU A 105 -0.93 -17.87 -15.22
C LEU A 105 -0.51 -17.05 -16.45
N ASN A 106 0.61 -17.44 -17.05
CA ASN A 106 1.03 -17.00 -18.38
C ASN A 106 1.25 -18.26 -19.22
N ILE A 107 0.18 -18.77 -19.82
CA ILE A 107 0.22 -20.02 -20.60
C ILE A 107 0.81 -19.71 -21.99
N PRO A 108 1.88 -20.39 -22.43
CA PRO A 108 2.43 -20.20 -23.77
C PRO A 108 1.47 -20.74 -24.83
N ASP A 109 1.54 -20.21 -26.05
CA ASP A 109 0.60 -20.52 -27.15
C ASP A 109 0.48 -22.02 -27.43
N GLU A 110 1.60 -22.75 -27.35
CA GLU A 110 1.68 -24.21 -27.52
C GLU A 110 0.85 -24.99 -26.49
N LEU A 111 0.62 -24.42 -25.31
CA LEU A 111 -0.13 -25.04 -24.21
C LEU A 111 -1.56 -24.50 -24.08
N LEU A 112 -1.96 -23.49 -24.87
CA LEU A 112 -3.32 -22.95 -24.86
C LEU A 112 -4.41 -24.02 -25.12
N PRO A 113 -4.22 -25.04 -26.00
CA PRO A 113 -5.21 -26.11 -26.16
C PRO A 113 -5.48 -26.90 -24.87
N TYR A 114 -4.58 -26.85 -23.90
CA TYR A 114 -4.69 -27.54 -22.61
C TYR A 114 -5.05 -26.60 -21.45
N LYS A 115 -5.35 -25.33 -21.72
CA LYS A 115 -5.53 -24.30 -20.68
C LYS A 115 -6.58 -24.67 -19.63
N ASP A 116 -7.69 -25.28 -20.04
CA ASP A 116 -8.78 -25.66 -19.15
C ASP A 116 -8.38 -26.82 -18.23
N VAL A 117 -7.63 -27.79 -18.76
CA VAL A 117 -7.08 -28.92 -17.99
C VAL A 117 -6.03 -28.43 -16.99
N ILE A 118 -5.12 -27.55 -17.45
CA ILE A 118 -4.10 -26.94 -16.59
C ILE A 118 -4.76 -26.16 -15.45
N ALA A 119 -5.74 -25.30 -15.78
CA ALA A 119 -6.47 -24.52 -14.79
C ALA A 119 -7.23 -25.40 -13.81
N LYS A 120 -7.92 -26.43 -14.29
CA LYS A 120 -8.64 -27.38 -13.43
C LYS A 120 -7.70 -28.10 -12.46
N VAL A 121 -6.56 -28.60 -12.93
CA VAL A 121 -5.58 -29.27 -12.07
C VAL A 121 -5.03 -28.32 -11.02
N ILE A 122 -4.72 -27.07 -11.38
CA ILE A 122 -4.23 -26.07 -10.44
C ILE A 122 -5.33 -25.70 -9.44
N TYR A 123 -6.56 -25.48 -9.89
CA TYR A 123 -7.71 -25.18 -9.04
C TYR A 123 -7.96 -26.32 -8.04
N ASP A 124 -8.16 -27.55 -8.52
CA ASP A 124 -8.49 -28.71 -7.68
C ASP A 124 -7.39 -29.00 -6.64
N LYS A 125 -6.11 -28.84 -7.01
CA LYS A 125 -4.98 -29.04 -6.08
C LYS A 125 -4.83 -27.93 -5.04
N ASN A 126 -5.42 -26.77 -5.27
CA ASN A 126 -5.28 -25.61 -4.39
C ASN A 126 -6.61 -25.15 -3.78
N TYR A 127 -7.74 -25.79 -4.07
CA TYR A 127 -9.03 -25.51 -3.46
C TYR A 127 -9.03 -25.95 -1.98
N PRO A 128 -9.61 -25.16 -1.05
CA PRO A 128 -10.36 -23.92 -1.24
C PRO A 128 -9.51 -22.63 -1.22
N ARG A 129 -8.18 -22.74 -1.24
CA ARG A 129 -7.24 -21.62 -1.09
C ARG A 129 -7.23 -20.69 -2.30
N ILE A 130 -7.16 -21.26 -3.50
CA ILE A 130 -7.27 -20.51 -4.76
C ILE A 130 -8.70 -20.67 -5.26
N LYS A 131 -9.42 -19.55 -5.33
CA LYS A 131 -10.81 -19.46 -5.74
C LYS A 131 -10.99 -19.08 -7.20
N THR A 132 -9.96 -18.51 -7.82
CA THR A 132 -9.99 -18.08 -9.22
C THR A 132 -8.65 -18.36 -9.88
N ILE A 133 -8.68 -18.99 -11.05
CA ILE A 133 -7.52 -19.14 -11.93
C ILE A 133 -7.71 -18.20 -13.12
N VAL A 134 -6.71 -17.37 -13.37
CA VAL A 134 -6.71 -16.45 -14.50
C VAL A 134 -5.50 -16.69 -15.38
N ASN A 135 -5.70 -16.52 -16.69
CA ASN A 135 -4.61 -16.49 -17.65
C ASN A 135 -4.50 -15.08 -18.23
N LYS A 136 -3.27 -14.57 -18.31
CA LYS A 136 -3.00 -13.30 -18.96
C LYS A 136 -3.20 -13.46 -20.46
N VAL A 137 -4.00 -12.58 -21.05
CA VAL A 137 -4.27 -12.56 -22.49
C VAL A 137 -3.81 -11.23 -23.10
N GLY A 138 -3.25 -11.32 -24.31
CA GLY A 138 -2.79 -10.17 -25.07
C GLY A 138 -1.54 -9.47 -24.50
N SER A 139 -1.11 -8.43 -25.21
CA SER A 139 -0.02 -7.54 -24.81
C SER A 139 -0.55 -6.35 -23.99
N ILE A 140 0.29 -5.84 -23.07
CA ILE A 140 -0.04 -4.67 -22.26
C ILE A 140 0.13 -3.42 -23.15
N THR A 141 -0.97 -2.92 -23.71
CA THR A 141 -0.99 -1.79 -24.64
C THR A 141 -1.64 -0.53 -24.07
N ASN A 142 -2.37 -0.63 -22.96
CA ASN A 142 -3.02 0.53 -22.32
C ASN A 142 -2.03 1.38 -21.51
N GLU A 143 -2.37 2.65 -21.32
CA GLU A 143 -1.59 3.63 -20.57
C GLU A 143 -1.45 3.25 -19.08
N PHE A 144 -2.48 2.63 -18.50
CA PHE A 144 -2.50 2.18 -17.10
C PHE A 144 -1.71 0.89 -16.84
N ARG A 145 -1.18 0.25 -17.89
CA ARG A 145 -0.39 -1.00 -17.83
C ARG A 145 -1.11 -2.18 -17.18
N VAL A 146 -2.44 -2.15 -17.13
CA VAL A 146 -3.27 -3.22 -16.56
C VAL A 146 -3.38 -4.36 -17.57
N PRO A 147 -2.92 -5.59 -17.24
CA PRO A 147 -3.05 -6.74 -18.12
C PRO A 147 -4.52 -7.14 -18.32
N LYS A 148 -4.86 -7.67 -19.49
CA LYS A 148 -6.14 -8.34 -19.69
C LYS A 148 -6.04 -9.78 -19.23
N PHE A 149 -7.10 -10.27 -18.62
CA PHE A 149 -7.19 -11.62 -18.08
C PHE A 149 -8.43 -12.34 -18.60
N GLU A 150 -8.29 -13.62 -18.88
CA GLU A 150 -9.42 -14.54 -19.00
C GLU A 150 -9.52 -15.38 -17.71
N VAL A 151 -10.74 -15.57 -17.20
CA VAL A 151 -11.00 -16.52 -16.10
C VAL A 151 -11.02 -17.92 -16.69
N LEU A 152 -10.17 -18.81 -16.18
CA LEU A 152 -10.13 -20.21 -16.60
C LEU A 152 -10.88 -21.15 -15.65
N ALA A 153 -10.96 -20.80 -14.36
CA ALA A 153 -11.71 -21.58 -13.36
C ALA A 153 -12.07 -20.72 -12.14
N GLY A 154 -13.21 -21.00 -11.51
CA GLY A 154 -13.64 -20.36 -10.27
C GLY A 154 -14.48 -19.10 -10.43
N ASP A 155 -14.51 -18.27 -9.40
CA ASP A 155 -15.34 -17.04 -9.36
C ASP A 155 -14.76 -15.95 -10.27
N SER A 156 -15.60 -15.16 -10.92
CA SER A 156 -15.16 -14.05 -11.79
C SER A 156 -14.71 -12.80 -11.03
N ASP A 157 -14.87 -12.77 -9.70
CA ASP A 157 -14.45 -11.66 -8.85
C ASP A 157 -12.91 -11.60 -8.76
N MET A 158 -12.35 -10.48 -9.18
CA MET A 158 -10.91 -10.23 -9.24
C MET A 158 -10.40 -9.40 -8.06
N VAL A 159 -11.29 -9.03 -7.13
CA VAL A 159 -10.95 -8.32 -5.90
C VAL A 159 -10.26 -9.28 -4.93
N THR A 160 -9.07 -8.91 -4.47
CA THR A 160 -8.33 -9.70 -3.49
C THR A 160 -7.57 -8.83 -2.50
N GLU A 161 -7.05 -9.48 -1.47
CA GLU A 161 -6.08 -8.92 -0.53
C GLU A 161 -4.75 -9.68 -0.64
N VAL A 162 -3.64 -8.95 -0.61
CA VAL A 162 -2.26 -9.48 -0.62
C VAL A 162 -1.52 -8.87 0.57
N LYS A 163 -0.74 -9.68 1.30
CA LYS A 163 0.09 -9.19 2.41
C LYS A 163 1.56 -9.30 2.06
N GLN A 164 2.28 -8.19 2.13
CA GLN A 164 3.72 -8.10 1.88
C GLN A 164 4.37 -7.22 2.95
N TYR A 165 5.42 -7.73 3.60
CA TYR A 165 6.16 -7.03 4.69
C TYR A 165 5.32 -6.34 5.75
N GLY A 166 4.29 -7.02 6.25
CA GLY A 166 3.41 -6.45 7.29
C GLY A 166 2.44 -5.37 6.77
N ALA A 167 2.50 -5.01 5.49
CA ALA A 167 1.48 -4.23 4.81
C ALA A 167 0.43 -5.14 4.16
N THR A 168 -0.80 -4.66 4.12
CA THR A 168 -1.96 -5.34 3.52
C THR A 168 -2.49 -4.52 2.36
N PHE A 169 -2.53 -5.09 1.17
CA PHE A 169 -2.94 -4.43 -0.07
C PHE A 169 -4.22 -5.08 -0.59
N LYS A 170 -5.29 -4.31 -0.64
CA LYS A 170 -6.47 -4.62 -1.43
C LYS A 170 -6.27 -4.14 -2.86
N LEU A 171 -6.74 -4.92 -3.80
CA LEU A 171 -6.72 -4.60 -5.23
C LEU A 171 -7.80 -5.36 -5.98
N ASP A 172 -8.11 -4.89 -7.18
CA ASP A 172 -8.77 -5.66 -8.22
C ASP A 172 -7.77 -5.90 -9.36
N TYR A 173 -7.43 -7.16 -9.63
CA TYR A 173 -6.47 -7.51 -10.69
C TYR A 173 -6.87 -7.03 -12.09
N SER A 174 -8.16 -6.81 -12.33
CA SER A 174 -8.68 -6.32 -13.61
C SER A 174 -8.54 -4.80 -13.79
N LEU A 175 -8.29 -4.06 -12.72
CA LEU A 175 -8.27 -2.59 -12.72
C LEU A 175 -6.89 -1.99 -12.45
N VAL A 176 -5.98 -2.72 -11.80
CA VAL A 176 -4.66 -2.20 -11.41
C VAL A 176 -3.51 -3.13 -11.78
N TYR A 177 -2.32 -2.56 -11.96
CA TYR A 177 -1.10 -3.34 -12.11
C TYR A 177 -0.57 -3.78 -10.74
N TRP A 178 -0.25 -5.08 -10.60
CA TRP A 178 0.39 -5.64 -9.41
C TRP A 178 1.40 -6.73 -9.78
N ASN A 179 2.54 -6.75 -9.09
CA ASN A 179 3.57 -7.75 -9.28
C ASN A 179 4.18 -8.17 -7.94
N SER A 180 3.78 -9.35 -7.45
CA SER A 180 4.28 -9.89 -6.18
C SER A 180 5.77 -10.20 -6.19
N ARG A 181 6.41 -10.35 -7.36
CA ARG A 181 7.85 -10.66 -7.45
C ARG A 181 8.75 -9.47 -7.12
N LEU A 182 8.22 -8.25 -7.09
CA LEU A 182 8.98 -7.04 -6.75
C LEU A 182 9.07 -6.79 -5.24
N GLU A 183 8.48 -7.67 -4.43
CA GLU A 183 8.46 -7.57 -2.97
C GLU A 183 9.86 -7.24 -2.41
N HIS A 184 10.86 -8.10 -2.62
CA HIS A 184 12.22 -7.89 -2.10
C HIS A 184 12.86 -6.55 -2.53
N GLU A 185 12.54 -6.07 -3.73
CA GLU A 185 13.02 -4.79 -4.22
C GLU A 185 12.36 -3.61 -3.48
N HIS A 186 11.05 -3.71 -3.22
CA HIS A 186 10.34 -2.71 -2.41
C HIS A 186 10.97 -2.59 -1.03
N LEU A 187 11.19 -3.72 -0.34
CA LEU A 187 11.82 -3.72 0.98
C LEU A 187 13.25 -3.18 0.93
N ARG A 188 14.05 -3.57 -0.07
CA ARG A 188 15.42 -3.10 -0.23
C ARG A 188 15.46 -1.57 -0.29
N LEU A 189 14.61 -0.95 -1.10
CA LEU A 189 14.61 0.51 -1.20
C LEU A 189 14.12 1.16 0.11
N ILE A 190 13.00 0.70 0.65
CA ILE A 190 12.39 1.23 1.89
C ILE A 190 13.32 1.06 3.10
N SER A 191 14.18 0.05 3.11
CA SER A 191 15.19 -0.16 4.16
C SER A 191 16.16 1.03 4.28
N LYS A 192 16.38 1.79 3.20
CA LYS A 192 17.28 2.96 3.16
C LYS A 192 16.66 4.25 3.71
N PHE A 193 15.34 4.31 3.84
CA PHE A 193 14.64 5.52 4.31
C PHE A 193 14.70 5.64 5.83
N HIS A 194 14.53 6.83 6.37
CA HIS A 194 14.51 7.11 7.80
C HIS A 194 13.14 7.66 8.22
N THR A 195 12.82 7.50 9.51
CA THR A 195 11.59 8.08 10.05
C THR A 195 11.63 9.59 9.92
N GLY A 196 10.59 10.16 9.33
CA GLY A 196 10.47 11.60 9.06
C GLY A 196 10.83 12.01 7.63
N ASP A 197 11.44 11.12 6.84
CA ASP A 197 11.79 11.41 5.44
C ASP A 197 10.54 11.82 4.63
N VAL A 198 10.74 12.74 3.69
CA VAL A 198 9.74 13.15 2.71
C VAL A 198 9.98 12.39 1.43
N VAL A 199 9.04 11.52 1.06
CA VAL A 199 9.13 10.63 -0.10
C VAL A 199 8.10 11.04 -1.14
N CYS A 200 8.54 11.13 -2.39
CA CYS A 200 7.70 11.36 -3.55
C CYS A 200 7.68 10.09 -4.42
N ASP A 201 6.53 9.44 -4.52
CA ASP A 201 6.32 8.28 -5.39
C ASP A 201 5.50 8.70 -6.62
N MET A 202 6.16 8.83 -7.78
CA MET A 202 5.54 9.39 -8.99
C MET A 202 4.55 8.46 -9.68
N PHE A 203 4.75 7.14 -9.50
CA PHE A 203 3.99 6.07 -10.17
C PHE A 203 3.64 4.99 -9.14
N ALA A 204 2.88 5.41 -8.13
CA ALA A 204 2.67 4.68 -6.90
C ALA A 204 1.80 3.43 -7.07
N GLY A 205 1.01 3.31 -8.13
CA GLY A 205 0.00 2.26 -8.25
C GLY A 205 -0.89 2.23 -7.00
N ILE A 206 -1.04 1.04 -6.41
CA ILE A 206 -1.78 0.85 -5.15
C ILE A 206 -0.94 1.08 -3.88
N GLY A 207 0.29 1.57 -4.04
CA GLY A 207 1.21 1.98 -2.96
C GLY A 207 2.21 0.94 -2.44
N PRO A 208 2.81 0.04 -3.24
CA PRO A 208 3.76 -0.94 -2.73
C PRO A 208 5.03 -0.32 -2.11
N PHE A 209 5.43 0.89 -2.53
CA PHE A 209 6.46 1.69 -1.85
C PHE A 209 5.86 2.67 -0.84
N ALA A 210 4.79 3.38 -1.24
CA ALA A 210 4.17 4.42 -0.43
C ALA A 210 3.69 3.91 0.94
N ILE A 211 3.00 2.77 0.98
CA ILE A 211 2.42 2.24 2.21
C ILE A 211 3.51 1.80 3.21
N PRO A 212 4.50 0.98 2.85
CA PRO A 212 5.51 0.58 3.84
C PRO A 212 6.47 1.72 4.20
N ALA A 213 6.74 2.68 3.30
CA ALA A 213 7.47 3.89 3.64
C ALA A 213 6.73 4.71 4.72
N ALA A 214 5.41 4.88 4.56
CA ALA A 214 4.59 5.56 5.56
C ALA A 214 4.50 4.77 6.89
N GLN A 215 4.47 3.44 6.86
CA GLN A 215 4.57 2.61 8.08
C GLN A 215 5.89 2.81 8.83
N LYS A 216 6.98 3.13 8.12
CA LYS A 216 8.29 3.52 8.69
C LYS A 216 8.29 4.94 9.29
N GLY A 217 7.20 5.67 9.12
CA GLY A 217 7.02 7.04 9.59
C GLY A 217 7.50 8.12 8.61
N CYS A 218 7.65 7.78 7.33
CA CYS A 218 7.91 8.78 6.28
C CYS A 218 6.61 9.55 5.94
N GLN A 219 6.74 10.79 5.49
CA GLN A 219 5.64 11.54 4.86
C GLN A 219 5.69 11.30 3.35
N VAL A 220 4.63 10.74 2.77
CA VAL A 220 4.62 10.28 1.40
C VAL A 220 3.64 11.06 0.55
N TYR A 221 4.14 11.61 -0.55
CA TYR A 221 3.37 12.13 -1.66
C TYR A 221 3.33 11.07 -2.76
N ALA A 222 2.17 10.47 -3.01
CA ALA A 222 2.03 9.32 -3.89
C ALA A 222 1.06 9.65 -5.04
N ASN A 223 1.52 9.49 -6.27
CA ASN A 223 0.77 9.80 -7.47
C ASN A 223 0.62 8.58 -8.37
N ASP A 224 -0.52 8.43 -9.02
CA ASP A 224 -0.66 7.51 -10.13
C ASP A 224 -1.65 8.06 -11.17
N LEU A 225 -1.41 7.76 -12.44
CA LEU A 225 -2.30 8.19 -13.53
C LEU A 225 -3.62 7.42 -13.52
N ASN A 226 -3.61 6.16 -13.10
CA ASN A 226 -4.81 5.33 -13.08
C ASN A 226 -5.69 5.69 -11.86
N PRO A 227 -6.94 6.16 -12.05
CA PRO A 227 -7.83 6.50 -10.94
C PRO A 227 -8.14 5.29 -10.03
N ASP A 228 -8.20 4.08 -10.58
CA ASP A 228 -8.43 2.86 -9.79
C ASP A 228 -7.22 2.54 -8.88
N SER A 229 -6.00 2.77 -9.38
CA SER A 229 -4.79 2.67 -8.56
C SER A 229 -4.85 3.62 -7.37
N VAL A 230 -5.26 4.87 -7.59
CA VAL A 230 -5.39 5.89 -6.55
C VAL A 230 -6.53 5.56 -5.58
N HIS A 231 -7.64 5.01 -6.07
CA HIS A 231 -8.72 4.50 -5.23
C HIS A 231 -8.21 3.42 -4.26
N TYR A 232 -7.51 2.41 -4.78
CA TYR A 232 -6.92 1.35 -3.95
C TYR A 232 -5.79 1.84 -3.06
N LEU A 233 -4.96 2.80 -3.49
CA LEU A 233 -3.95 3.44 -2.66
C LEU A 233 -4.57 4.06 -1.40
N ASN A 234 -5.70 4.77 -1.54
CA ASN A 234 -6.42 5.35 -0.41
C ASN A 234 -7.00 4.27 0.53
N ILE A 235 -7.62 3.22 -0.03
CA ILE A 235 -8.10 2.07 0.75
C ILE A 235 -6.94 1.40 1.51
N ASN A 236 -5.79 1.25 0.87
CA ASN A 236 -4.62 0.61 1.44
C ASN A 236 -3.99 1.49 2.52
N ALA A 237 -3.94 2.81 2.34
CA ALA A 237 -3.50 3.73 3.39
C ALA A 237 -4.38 3.65 4.64
N GLN A 238 -5.70 3.57 4.47
CA GLN A 238 -6.65 3.39 5.58
C GLN A 238 -6.48 2.01 6.24
N THR A 239 -6.42 0.95 5.44
CA THR A 239 -6.26 -0.44 5.91
C THR A 239 -5.00 -0.60 6.76
N ASN A 240 -3.90 0.06 6.35
CA ASN A 240 -2.63 0.01 7.06
C ASN A 240 -2.46 1.10 8.12
N LYS A 241 -3.49 1.93 8.35
CA LYS A 241 -3.51 2.99 9.37
C LYS A 241 -2.41 4.04 9.18
N VAL A 242 -2.13 4.39 7.92
CA VAL A 242 -1.12 5.38 7.53
C VAL A 242 -1.70 6.53 6.70
N SER A 243 -3.02 6.70 6.68
CA SER A 243 -3.70 7.77 5.95
C SER A 243 -3.19 9.18 6.31
N ASP A 244 -2.77 9.40 7.55
CA ASP A 244 -2.23 10.70 7.99
C ASP A 244 -0.83 11.01 7.42
N LEU A 245 -0.16 10.01 6.85
CA LEU A 245 1.21 10.07 6.32
C LEU A 245 1.27 9.91 4.80
N VAL A 246 0.16 9.63 4.13
CA VAL A 246 0.09 9.45 2.67
C VAL A 246 -0.87 10.45 2.07
N ARG A 247 -0.38 11.29 1.15
CA ARG A 247 -1.21 12.15 0.29
C ARG A 247 -1.24 11.58 -1.12
N ALA A 248 -2.40 11.13 -1.55
CA ALA A 248 -2.62 10.52 -2.86
C ALA A 248 -3.03 11.57 -3.90
N TYR A 249 -2.51 11.45 -5.13
CA TYR A 249 -2.80 12.30 -6.28
C TYR A 249 -3.13 11.43 -7.49
N ASN A 250 -4.03 11.93 -8.34
CA ASN A 250 -4.36 11.32 -9.62
C ASN A 250 -4.04 12.29 -10.76
N LEU A 251 -2.77 12.36 -11.15
CA LEU A 251 -2.26 13.27 -12.16
C LEU A 251 -1.26 12.57 -13.08
N ASP A 252 -1.05 13.14 -14.27
CA ASP A 252 0.14 12.84 -15.06
C ASP A 252 1.41 13.13 -14.24
N GLY A 253 2.42 12.28 -14.35
CA GLY A 253 3.64 12.35 -13.54
C GLY A 253 4.37 13.69 -13.64
N ARG A 254 4.37 14.34 -14.82
CA ARG A 254 5.00 15.65 -14.98
C ARG A 254 4.18 16.74 -14.30
N LYS A 255 2.86 16.73 -14.51
CA LYS A 255 1.92 17.66 -13.84
C LYS A 255 1.95 17.52 -12.33
N PHE A 256 2.10 16.30 -11.84
CA PHE A 256 2.25 16.02 -10.42
C PHE A 256 3.48 16.71 -9.85
N ILE A 257 4.66 16.51 -10.44
CA ILE A 257 5.91 17.14 -9.96
C ILE A 257 5.82 18.66 -10.04
N SER A 258 5.32 19.23 -11.13
CA SER A 258 5.20 20.68 -11.27
C SER A 258 4.28 21.28 -10.21
N SER A 259 3.13 20.65 -9.95
CA SER A 259 2.17 21.10 -8.93
C SER A 259 2.71 20.90 -7.51
N LEU A 260 3.46 19.82 -7.29
CA LEU A 260 4.04 19.50 -5.99
C LEU A 260 5.16 20.49 -5.61
N MET A 261 5.92 20.97 -6.59
CA MET A 261 7.04 21.90 -6.37
C MET A 261 6.64 23.38 -6.43
N GLU A 262 5.37 23.69 -6.72
CA GLU A 262 4.88 25.06 -6.78
C GLU A 262 4.93 25.74 -5.40
N VAL A 263 5.56 26.91 -5.33
CA VAL A 263 5.66 27.69 -4.09
C VAL A 263 4.41 28.56 -3.98
N PRO A 264 3.64 28.48 -2.88
CA PRO A 264 2.48 29.35 -2.69
C PRO A 264 2.90 30.82 -2.76
N SER A 265 2.33 31.54 -3.72
CA SER A 265 2.47 33.00 -3.79
C SER A 265 1.80 33.59 -2.55
N SER A 266 2.53 34.33 -1.74
CA SER A 266 1.97 35.01 -0.57
C SER A 266 1.05 36.14 -1.02
N GLU A 267 -0.21 35.80 -1.31
CA GLU A 267 -1.45 36.60 -1.19
C GLU A 267 -2.63 35.76 -1.71
N GLY A 268 -3.48 35.25 -0.79
CA GLY A 268 -4.83 34.78 -1.11
C GLY A 268 -5.15 33.29 -0.92
N CYS A 269 -5.98 33.03 0.11
CA CYS A 269 -6.93 31.92 0.25
C CYS A 269 -6.45 30.58 0.88
N LEU A 270 -6.54 30.53 2.21
CA LEU A 270 -7.02 29.37 2.94
C LEU A 270 -8.49 29.10 2.53
N VAL A 271 -8.73 28.27 1.52
CA VAL A 271 -10.01 27.56 1.42
C VAL A 271 -9.81 26.17 1.98
N SER A 272 -10.49 25.92 3.10
CA SER A 272 -10.66 24.62 3.71
C SER A 272 -11.27 23.63 2.71
N ASN A 273 -10.49 22.65 2.26
CA ASN A 273 -11.04 21.42 1.67
C ASN A 273 -11.63 20.56 2.80
N LYS A 274 -12.77 21.00 3.31
CA LYS A 274 -13.71 20.23 4.14
C LYS A 274 -15.09 20.33 3.48
N GLU A 275 -15.22 19.88 2.26
CA GLU A 275 -16.52 19.61 1.66
C GLU A 275 -16.34 18.59 0.54
N ASN A 276 -16.65 17.33 0.87
CA ASN A 276 -17.41 16.41 0.02
C ASN A 276 -17.62 15.11 0.80
N LEU A 277 -18.51 15.20 1.79
CA LEU A 277 -19.20 14.04 2.34
C LEU A 277 -20.61 14.48 2.73
N LYS A 278 -21.57 14.32 1.80
CA LYS A 278 -22.95 13.86 2.04
C LYS A 278 -23.79 13.85 0.75
N THR A 279 -23.99 12.64 0.23
CA THR A 279 -25.27 12.00 -0.12
C THR A 279 -26.48 12.85 -0.54
N SER A 280 -27.05 12.57 -1.71
CA SER A 280 -28.38 11.94 -1.96
C SER A 280 -28.80 12.28 -3.40
N GLU A 281 -28.97 11.28 -4.27
CA GLU A 281 -30.27 10.72 -4.67
C GLU A 281 -31.32 11.75 -5.13
N LYS A 282 -31.71 11.57 -6.41
CA LYS A 282 -32.98 11.89 -7.07
C LYS A 282 -33.38 13.36 -7.11
N GLU A 283 -33.36 13.92 -8.32
CA GLU A 283 -34.36 14.93 -8.68
C GLU A 283 -35.03 14.60 -10.01
N ASP A 284 -36.35 14.59 -9.90
CA ASP A 284 -37.35 14.48 -10.92
C ASP A 284 -37.34 15.69 -11.88
N MET A 285 -37.83 15.39 -13.07
CA MET A 285 -38.25 16.30 -14.14
C MET A 285 -38.99 17.57 -13.69
N PRO A 286 -38.91 18.64 -14.49
CA PRO A 286 -40.06 19.50 -14.75
C PRO A 286 -40.53 19.40 -16.21
N HIS A 287 -41.86 19.27 -16.36
CA HIS A 287 -42.58 19.31 -17.62
C HIS A 287 -42.61 20.73 -18.24
N ASN A 288 -42.20 20.79 -19.51
CA ASN A 288 -42.93 21.26 -20.70
C ASN A 288 -43.63 22.65 -20.68
N THR A 289 -43.26 23.53 -21.63
CA THR A 289 -44.25 24.12 -22.56
C THR A 289 -43.61 24.61 -23.88
N GLN A 290 -44.02 23.99 -24.99
CA GLN A 290 -44.23 24.49 -26.37
C GLN A 290 -43.24 25.47 -27.03
N THR A 291 -42.79 25.17 -28.25
CA THR A 291 -43.46 25.61 -29.51
C THR A 291 -42.90 24.86 -30.73
N LYS A 292 -43.82 24.62 -31.68
CA LYS A 292 -43.79 23.94 -32.99
C LYS A 292 -42.57 24.20 -33.90
N LEU A 293 -42.24 23.21 -34.75
CA LEU A 293 -42.39 23.28 -36.23
C LEU A 293 -42.18 21.90 -36.88
N GLU A 294 -43.04 21.64 -37.88
CA GLU A 294 -43.21 20.52 -38.82
C GLU A 294 -41.96 20.31 -39.70
N ASP A 295 -41.74 19.31 -40.57
CA ASP A 295 -42.38 18.08 -41.05
C ASP A 295 -41.26 17.37 -41.86
N SER A 296 -41.29 16.04 -41.96
CA SER A 296 -41.19 15.32 -43.25
C SER A 296 -40.81 13.84 -43.09
N CYS A 297 -41.64 13.04 -43.74
CA CYS A 297 -41.74 11.59 -43.75
C CYS A 297 -40.79 10.98 -44.79
N LEU A 298 -40.17 9.83 -44.48
CA LEU A 298 -39.95 8.78 -45.48
C LEU A 298 -40.16 7.39 -44.85
N THR A 299 -41.04 6.65 -45.52
CA THR A 299 -41.61 5.33 -45.25
C THR A 299 -40.67 4.16 -45.58
N GLY A 300 -40.86 3.03 -44.89
CA GLY A 300 -40.36 1.73 -45.29
C GLY A 300 -40.75 0.63 -44.29
N GLU A 301 -41.86 -0.04 -44.54
CA GLU A 301 -42.47 -1.11 -43.74
C GLU A 301 -41.76 -2.47 -43.85
N THR A 302 -42.15 -3.35 -42.91
CA THR A 302 -42.12 -4.84 -42.79
C THR A 302 -41.34 -5.26 -41.54
N GLY A 303 -41.85 -6.03 -40.57
CA GLY A 303 -43.07 -6.82 -40.42
C GLY A 303 -42.73 -8.11 -39.68
N ALA A 304 -43.56 -8.51 -38.71
CA ALA A 304 -43.54 -9.70 -37.82
C ALA A 304 -42.75 -9.57 -36.50
N GLU A 305 -43.34 -9.46 -35.30
CA GLU A 305 -44.37 -10.22 -34.55
C GLU A 305 -43.82 -11.32 -33.63
N PHE A 306 -44.18 -11.17 -32.33
CA PHE A 306 -44.47 -12.18 -31.30
C PHE A 306 -43.30 -13.07 -30.78
N GLU A 307 -43.16 -13.43 -29.50
CA GLU A 307 -44.11 -13.46 -28.39
C GLU A 307 -43.36 -13.48 -27.03
N SER A 308 -44.05 -12.91 -26.05
CA SER A 308 -43.82 -12.89 -24.60
C SER A 308 -43.94 -14.26 -23.91
N ASN A 309 -43.28 -14.40 -22.76
CA ASN A 309 -43.78 -15.29 -21.70
C ASN A 309 -43.44 -14.73 -20.31
N GLU A 310 -44.48 -14.33 -19.59
CA GLU A 310 -44.52 -13.94 -18.18
C GLU A 310 -45.46 -14.92 -17.47
N LEU A 311 -45.09 -15.47 -16.31
CA LEU A 311 -45.95 -16.13 -15.29
C LEU A 311 -44.96 -16.64 -14.18
N LEU A 312 -45.11 -16.54 -12.85
CA LEU A 312 -46.16 -16.11 -11.92
C LEU A 312 -45.52 -15.67 -10.59
N ARG A 313 -46.25 -14.81 -9.89
CA ARG A 313 -46.12 -14.39 -8.49
C ARG A 313 -46.32 -15.53 -7.47
N ALA A 314 -45.68 -15.40 -6.31
CA ALA A 314 -46.33 -15.65 -5.01
C ALA A 314 -45.82 -14.68 -3.94
N LYS A 315 -46.75 -13.95 -3.32
CA LYS A 315 -46.60 -13.04 -2.17
C LYS A 315 -46.52 -13.84 -0.86
N VAL A 316 -45.79 -13.31 0.14
CA VAL A 316 -46.27 -13.25 1.54
C VAL A 316 -45.85 -11.90 2.15
N GLU A 317 -46.83 -11.22 2.74
CA GLU A 317 -46.78 -9.91 3.41
C GLU A 317 -46.36 -10.05 4.89
N GLY A 318 -45.86 -8.97 5.53
CA GLY A 318 -45.75 -8.95 7.00
C GLY A 318 -44.82 -7.92 7.67
N ASN A 319 -45.08 -6.63 7.44
CA ASN A 319 -44.90 -5.46 8.32
C ASN A 319 -44.17 -5.50 9.70
N ILE A 320 -43.31 -4.48 9.88
CA ILE A 320 -43.29 -3.46 10.98
C ILE A 320 -42.29 -3.55 12.18
N THR A 321 -41.51 -2.44 12.26
CA THR A 321 -40.90 -1.71 13.41
C THR A 321 -39.63 -2.17 14.14
N SER A 322 -38.65 -1.25 14.05
CA SER A 322 -37.74 -0.71 15.07
C SER A 322 -37.90 -1.15 16.53
N VAL A 323 -36.78 -1.40 17.23
CA VAL A 323 -36.41 -0.76 18.51
C VAL A 323 -34.98 -1.13 18.96
N LYS A 324 -34.27 -0.07 19.36
CA LYS A 324 -33.13 0.09 20.29
C LYS A 324 -33.01 -1.01 21.36
N ARG A 325 -31.82 -1.55 21.61
CA ARG A 325 -31.47 -2.16 22.91
C ARG A 325 -30.04 -1.84 23.33
N ARG A 326 -29.92 -1.25 24.53
CA ARG A 326 -28.71 -1.22 25.36
C ARG A 326 -29.14 -1.63 26.78
N SER A 327 -28.25 -2.38 27.42
CA SER A 327 -28.02 -2.50 28.87
C SER A 327 -29.15 -3.00 29.78
N GLU A 328 -28.92 -4.17 30.36
CA GLU A 328 -29.48 -4.59 31.66
C GLU A 328 -28.34 -4.64 32.69
N SER A 329 -28.54 -3.98 33.82
CA SER A 329 -27.85 -4.23 35.09
C SER A 329 -28.84 -3.92 36.21
N LEU A 330 -29.06 -4.88 37.10
CA LEU A 330 -29.97 -4.81 38.25
C LEU A 330 -29.32 -4.11 39.46
N HIS A 331 -30.17 -3.43 40.24
CA HIS A 331 -29.97 -2.91 41.62
C HIS A 331 -29.71 -4.07 42.63
N GLU A 332 -29.18 -3.92 43.85
CA GLU A 332 -29.53 -3.08 45.03
C GLU A 332 -28.30 -2.98 45.98
N GLU A 333 -27.93 -1.79 46.47
CA GLU A 333 -28.16 -1.16 47.79
C GLU A 333 -27.39 -1.68 49.05
N ASN A 334 -26.63 -0.72 49.62
CA ASN A 334 -26.41 -0.34 51.03
C ASN A 334 -25.71 -1.24 52.08
N GLY A 335 -24.68 -0.66 52.75
CA GLY A 335 -24.20 -1.15 54.06
C GLY A 335 -22.79 -0.77 54.54
N ASN A 336 -22.54 0.51 54.81
CA ASN A 336 -21.74 1.14 55.89
C ASN A 336 -20.42 0.53 56.46
N GLY A 337 -19.37 1.38 56.56
CA GLY A 337 -18.57 1.54 57.80
C GLY A 337 -17.08 1.16 57.78
N SER A 338 -16.18 2.17 57.74
CA SER A 338 -15.10 2.41 58.72
C SER A 338 -13.99 3.30 58.15
N SER A 339 -13.68 4.38 58.87
CA SER A 339 -12.68 5.39 58.53
C SER A 339 -11.35 5.14 59.23
N ALA A 340 -10.24 5.51 58.59
CA ALA A 340 -9.07 6.08 59.27
C ALA A 340 -8.33 7.00 58.29
N GLY A 341 -8.20 8.28 58.65
CA GLY A 341 -7.72 9.36 57.78
C GLY A 341 -6.27 9.76 58.00
N ASN A 342 -5.77 10.58 57.08
CA ASN A 342 -5.03 11.85 57.30
C ASN A 342 -4.62 12.44 55.93
N CYS A 343 -5.16 13.62 55.55
CA CYS A 343 -4.53 14.96 55.62
C CYS A 343 -3.41 15.13 54.55
N VAL A 344 -3.35 16.05 53.56
CA VAL A 344 -3.77 17.47 53.28
C VAL A 344 -3.46 17.72 51.76
N PRO A 345 -3.57 18.92 51.13
CA PRO A 345 -4.69 19.83 50.83
C PRO A 345 -5.20 19.75 49.36
N GLU A 346 -6.41 20.26 49.11
CA GLU A 346 -6.85 20.68 47.79
C GLU A 346 -6.04 21.89 47.29
N ARG A 347 -5.44 21.78 46.10
CA ARG A 347 -5.32 22.90 45.13
C ARG A 347 -4.94 22.41 43.73
N LYS A 348 -5.88 22.68 42.80
CA LYS A 348 -5.80 22.61 41.33
C LYS A 348 -5.63 21.22 40.73
N LYS A 349 -6.75 20.67 40.21
CA LYS A 349 -6.79 19.74 39.08
C LYS A 349 -5.91 20.29 37.94
N ARG A 350 -4.64 19.90 37.90
CA ARG A 350 -3.86 19.91 36.68
C ARG A 350 -4.20 18.61 35.97
N ASN A 351 -5.12 18.70 35.01
CA ASN A 351 -5.25 17.73 33.94
C ASN A 351 -3.90 17.63 33.24
N LEU A 352 -3.05 16.68 33.66
CA LEU A 352 -1.90 16.24 32.89
C LEU A 352 -2.36 15.08 32.01
N ASN A 353 -3.21 15.41 31.04
CA ASN A 353 -3.32 14.64 29.82
C ASN A 353 -1.94 14.72 29.13
N LYS A 354 -1.16 13.64 29.20
CA LYS A 354 0.04 13.48 28.38
C LYS A 354 -0.18 12.38 27.35
N HIS A 355 -0.92 12.77 26.31
CA HIS A 355 -0.74 12.49 24.88
C HIS A 355 -0.32 11.05 24.49
N VAL A 356 -1.23 10.21 23.98
CA VAL A 356 -1.48 10.04 22.53
C VAL A 356 -0.28 10.50 21.71
N ILE A 357 0.45 9.58 21.07
CA ILE A 357 1.44 9.93 20.03
C ILE A 357 0.70 10.85 19.08
N GLY A 358 0.98 12.14 19.19
CA GLY A 358 0.29 13.14 18.39
C GLY A 358 0.56 12.76 16.95
N SER A 359 -0.51 12.58 16.19
CA SER A 359 -0.46 12.71 14.74
C SER A 359 0.37 13.95 14.46
N ARG A 360 1.65 13.79 14.09
CA ARG A 360 2.40 14.93 13.57
C ARG A 360 1.60 15.35 12.35
N PRO A 361 1.03 16.57 12.33
CA PRO A 361 0.27 17.00 11.18
C PRO A 361 1.19 16.86 9.96
N PHE A 362 0.68 16.33 8.86
CA PHE A 362 1.41 16.26 7.61
C PHE A 362 1.83 17.69 7.25
N SER A 363 3.10 18.02 7.52
CA SER A 363 3.63 19.38 7.47
C SER A 363 4.82 19.50 6.52
N ALA A 364 5.16 18.42 5.81
CA ALA A 364 6.16 18.48 4.76
C ALA A 364 5.72 19.47 3.68
N LYS A 365 6.56 20.47 3.43
CA LYS A 365 6.43 21.38 2.30
C LYS A 365 7.36 20.87 1.21
N PRO A 366 6.82 20.19 0.19
CA PRO A 366 7.65 19.45 -0.77
C PRO A 366 8.54 20.38 -1.61
N TRP A 367 8.11 21.64 -1.82
CA TRP A 367 8.93 22.70 -2.41
C TRP A 367 10.07 23.21 -1.52
N GLU A 368 10.07 22.90 -0.21
CA GLU A 368 11.20 23.20 0.68
C GLU A 368 12.15 22.01 0.80
N HIS A 369 11.66 20.77 0.73
CA HIS A 369 12.50 19.58 0.94
C HIS A 369 11.83 18.28 0.49
N ILE A 370 12.60 17.41 -0.19
CA ILE A 370 12.30 16.01 -0.48
C ILE A 370 13.57 15.19 -0.29
N ASP A 371 13.47 14.05 0.39
CA ASP A 371 14.59 13.14 0.61
C ASP A 371 14.75 12.16 -0.57
N HIS A 372 13.62 11.60 -1.03
CA HIS A 372 13.58 10.54 -2.03
C HIS A 372 12.48 10.75 -3.07
N VAL A 373 12.81 10.55 -4.34
CA VAL A 373 11.87 10.45 -5.47
C VAL A 373 11.94 9.05 -6.05
N ILE A 374 10.80 8.36 -6.17
CA ILE A 374 10.68 7.02 -6.70
C ILE A 374 9.94 7.08 -8.04
N MET A 375 10.51 6.45 -9.06
CA MET A 375 9.95 6.41 -10.42
C MET A 375 9.84 4.96 -10.89
N ASN A 376 8.86 4.21 -10.36
CA ASN A 376 8.65 2.80 -10.67
C ASN A 376 7.80 2.57 -11.95
N LEU A 377 8.27 3.11 -13.08
CA LEU A 377 7.67 2.88 -14.39
C LEU A 377 8.74 2.46 -15.39
N PRO A 378 9.26 1.22 -15.33
CA PRO A 378 10.56 0.88 -15.94
C PRO A 378 10.64 1.03 -17.46
N ALA A 379 9.49 1.01 -18.14
CA ALA A 379 9.43 1.19 -19.59
C ALA A 379 9.68 2.65 -20.03
N SER A 380 9.43 3.64 -19.17
CA SER A 380 9.43 5.05 -19.56
C SER A 380 9.91 6.03 -18.49
N ALA A 381 10.17 5.59 -17.25
CA ALA A 381 10.55 6.46 -16.13
C ALA A 381 11.77 7.35 -16.43
N ILE A 382 12.75 6.83 -17.18
CA ILE A 382 13.93 7.61 -17.60
C ILE A 382 13.50 8.88 -18.35
N HIS A 383 12.48 8.81 -19.20
CA HIS A 383 12.01 9.96 -19.96
C HIS A 383 11.25 10.98 -19.12
N PHE A 384 10.81 10.63 -17.90
CA PHE A 384 10.18 11.55 -16.96
C PHE A 384 11.21 12.30 -16.10
N LEU A 385 12.51 12.02 -16.22
CA LEU A 385 13.56 12.79 -15.52
C LEU A 385 13.57 14.27 -15.97
N ASP A 386 13.04 14.56 -17.15
CA ASP A 386 12.79 15.91 -17.65
C ASP A 386 11.91 16.75 -16.71
N SER A 387 10.98 16.12 -15.99
CA SER A 387 10.10 16.78 -15.02
C SER A 387 10.83 17.30 -13.79
N LEU A 388 12.08 16.90 -13.56
CA LEU A 388 12.90 17.37 -12.44
C LEU A 388 13.78 18.58 -12.82
N ARG A 389 13.75 19.00 -14.09
CA ARG A 389 14.50 20.17 -14.57
C ARG A 389 13.94 21.45 -13.99
N GLY A 390 14.78 22.23 -13.31
CA GLY A 390 14.43 23.58 -12.84
C GLY A 390 13.32 23.64 -11.79
N VAL A 391 12.84 22.51 -11.26
CA VAL A 391 11.71 22.49 -10.32
C VAL A 391 12.12 22.87 -8.90
N VAL A 392 13.40 22.74 -8.55
CA VAL A 392 13.91 23.10 -7.23
C VAL A 392 14.23 24.59 -7.18
N ASN A 393 13.39 25.35 -6.48
CA ASN A 393 13.66 26.76 -6.22
C ASN A 393 14.61 26.94 -5.02
N ARG A 394 15.87 27.30 -5.30
CA ARG A 394 16.92 27.50 -4.29
C ARG A 394 16.62 28.53 -3.22
N LYS A 395 15.71 29.47 -3.48
CA LYS A 395 15.28 30.45 -2.49
C LYS A 395 14.54 29.80 -1.31
N TYR A 396 13.84 28.70 -1.57
CA TYR A 396 12.98 28.03 -0.59
C TYR A 396 13.50 26.64 -0.20
N TRP A 397 14.31 26.01 -1.06
CA TRP A 397 14.87 24.70 -0.81
C TRP A 397 15.81 24.68 0.41
N LYS A 398 15.69 23.65 1.23
CA LYS A 398 16.44 23.44 2.46
C LYS A 398 17.17 22.10 2.41
N GLY A 399 18.43 22.13 2.83
CA GLY A 399 19.25 20.93 2.90
C GLY A 399 19.70 20.45 1.52
N SER A 400 19.94 19.15 1.42
CA SER A 400 20.48 18.52 0.23
C SER A 400 19.38 18.10 -0.76
N LEU A 401 19.73 18.04 -2.05
CA LEU A 401 18.83 17.70 -3.16
C LEU A 401 18.39 16.24 -3.17
N PRO A 402 17.17 15.85 -3.57
CA PRO A 402 16.65 14.50 -3.37
C PRO A 402 17.49 13.38 -4.01
N TRP A 403 17.41 12.18 -3.42
CA TRP A 403 17.81 10.95 -4.08
C TRP A 403 16.74 10.55 -5.09
N ILE A 404 17.15 10.30 -6.33
CA ILE A 404 16.27 9.82 -7.40
C ILE A 404 16.47 8.31 -7.53
N HIS A 405 15.39 7.55 -7.53
CA HIS A 405 15.35 6.11 -7.73
C HIS A 405 14.53 5.80 -8.99
N CYS A 406 15.21 5.76 -10.13
CA CYS A 406 14.60 5.57 -11.43
C CYS A 406 14.70 4.12 -11.88
N TYR A 407 13.56 3.44 -11.98
CA TYR A 407 13.54 2.08 -12.53
C TYR A 407 13.58 2.11 -14.05
N CYS A 408 14.30 1.18 -14.65
CA CYS A 408 14.45 1.09 -16.10
C CYS A 408 14.65 -0.35 -16.57
N PHE A 409 14.48 -0.59 -17.86
CA PHE A 409 14.93 -1.81 -18.51
C PHE A 409 16.25 -1.59 -19.24
N ILE A 410 17.14 -2.58 -19.14
CA ILE A 410 18.38 -2.64 -19.92
C ILE A 410 18.32 -3.92 -20.76
N ARG A 411 18.46 -3.79 -22.07
CA ARG A 411 18.55 -4.91 -23.01
C ARG A 411 20.00 -5.39 -23.16
N SER A 412 20.19 -6.59 -23.69
CA SER A 412 21.54 -7.18 -23.85
C SER A 412 22.47 -6.38 -24.78
N ASN A 413 21.91 -5.54 -25.66
CA ASN A 413 22.66 -4.66 -26.55
C ASN A 413 22.88 -3.24 -25.97
N GLU A 414 22.39 -2.99 -24.75
CA GLU A 414 22.52 -1.72 -24.04
C GLU A 414 23.49 -1.90 -22.85
N THR A 415 24.15 -0.82 -22.46
CA THR A 415 25.06 -0.77 -21.30
C THR A 415 24.55 0.21 -20.25
N GLU A 416 25.01 0.07 -19.01
CA GLU A 416 24.73 1.04 -17.94
C GLU A 416 25.13 2.48 -18.35
N ASP A 417 26.25 2.65 -19.06
CA ASP A 417 26.69 3.96 -19.59
C ASP A 417 25.74 4.54 -20.65
N SER A 418 25.19 3.69 -21.53
CA SER A 418 24.20 4.14 -22.51
C SER A 418 22.91 4.60 -21.83
N ILE A 419 22.47 3.89 -20.79
CA ILE A 419 21.30 4.22 -19.99
C ILE A 419 21.53 5.49 -19.16
N LYS A 420 22.73 5.64 -18.58
CA LYS A 420 23.17 6.86 -17.93
C LYS A 420 23.11 8.05 -18.89
N SER A 421 23.63 7.90 -20.11
CA SER A 421 23.63 8.96 -21.12
C SER A 421 22.21 9.41 -21.48
N ILE A 422 21.26 8.47 -21.60
CA ILE A 422 19.83 8.80 -21.84
C ILE A 422 19.24 9.52 -20.62
N ALA A 423 19.57 9.09 -19.40
CA ALA A 423 19.11 9.74 -18.18
C ALA A 423 19.67 11.16 -18.02
N GLU A 424 20.96 11.37 -18.30
CA GLU A 424 21.60 12.70 -18.31
C GLU A 424 20.98 13.60 -19.38
N ALA A 425 20.74 13.08 -20.59
CA ALA A 425 20.06 13.81 -21.65
C ALA A 425 18.62 14.18 -21.27
N ALA A 426 17.88 13.29 -20.61
CA ALA A 426 16.53 13.55 -20.10
C ALA A 426 16.55 14.52 -18.92
N LEU A 427 17.59 14.54 -18.10
CA LEU A 427 17.72 15.46 -16.96
C LEU A 427 18.32 16.82 -17.34
N GLY A 428 19.06 16.91 -18.46
CA GLY A 428 19.82 18.11 -18.82
C GLY A 428 21.04 18.37 -17.93
N ALA A 429 21.54 17.35 -17.21
CA ALA A 429 22.65 17.47 -16.27
C ALA A 429 23.43 16.16 -16.15
N SER A 430 24.72 16.23 -15.78
CA SER A 430 25.54 15.04 -15.57
C SER A 430 25.25 14.38 -14.22
N ILE A 431 25.12 13.06 -14.22
CA ILE A 431 24.87 12.25 -13.05
C ILE A 431 26.21 11.78 -12.46
N GLN A 432 26.50 12.23 -11.25
CA GLN A 432 27.66 11.81 -10.46
C GLN A 432 27.33 10.54 -9.66
N ASP A 433 28.30 9.62 -9.58
CA ASP A 433 28.24 8.38 -8.80
C ASP A 433 26.92 7.57 -8.96
N PRO A 434 26.51 7.23 -10.20
CA PRO A 434 25.29 6.47 -10.42
C PRO A 434 25.41 5.06 -9.83
N ILE A 435 24.36 4.63 -9.13
CA ILE A 435 24.25 3.28 -8.58
C ILE A 435 23.23 2.50 -9.40
N PHE A 436 23.71 1.55 -10.20
CA PHE A 436 22.86 0.58 -10.87
C PHE A 436 22.64 -0.65 -9.99
N HIS A 437 21.39 -0.88 -9.59
CA HIS A 437 21.00 -2.10 -8.90
C HIS A 437 20.17 -2.98 -9.82
N ARG A 438 20.67 -4.19 -10.13
CA ARG A 438 19.93 -5.18 -10.92
C ARG A 438 18.81 -5.80 -10.08
N VAL A 439 17.57 -5.54 -10.48
CA VAL A 439 16.37 -5.99 -9.76
C VAL A 439 16.00 -7.42 -10.13
N ARG A 440 15.82 -7.71 -11.43
CA ARG A 440 15.43 -9.04 -11.92
C ARG A 440 15.53 -9.15 -13.45
N ASP A 441 15.55 -10.38 -13.94
CA ASP A 441 15.32 -10.66 -15.36
C ASP A 441 13.85 -10.58 -15.74
N VAL A 442 13.55 -9.92 -16.87
CA VAL A 442 12.19 -9.64 -17.33
C VAL A 442 11.83 -10.51 -18.53
N ALA A 443 12.78 -10.69 -19.44
CA ALA A 443 12.68 -11.55 -20.63
C ALA A 443 14.10 -12.01 -21.02
N PRO A 444 14.26 -13.03 -21.89
CA PRO A 444 15.55 -13.31 -22.52
C PRO A 444 16.07 -12.01 -23.16
N ASN A 445 17.25 -11.54 -22.77
CA ASN A 445 17.86 -10.29 -23.22
C ASN A 445 17.27 -8.98 -22.65
N LYS A 446 16.49 -9.01 -21.56
CA LYS A 446 16.01 -7.79 -20.91
C LYS A 446 15.94 -7.95 -19.40
N ALA A 447 16.66 -7.11 -18.68
CA ALA A 447 16.66 -7.05 -17.22
C ALA A 447 16.11 -5.70 -16.73
N MET A 448 15.55 -5.70 -15.52
CA MET A 448 15.10 -4.52 -14.81
C MET A 448 16.18 -4.05 -13.85
N PHE A 449 16.45 -2.76 -13.85
CA PHE A 449 17.41 -2.10 -12.97
C PHE A 449 16.75 -0.93 -12.24
N CYS A 450 17.31 -0.57 -11.09
CA CYS A 450 17.06 0.68 -10.40
C CYS A 450 18.34 1.53 -10.51
N LEU A 451 18.29 2.62 -11.27
CA LEU A 451 19.32 3.65 -11.31
C LEU A 451 19.05 4.61 -10.15
N SER A 452 19.98 4.69 -9.20
CA SER A 452 19.91 5.61 -8.06
C SER A 452 21.03 6.64 -8.09
N PHE A 453 20.71 7.92 -7.90
CA PHE A 453 21.67 9.02 -7.85
C PHE A 453 21.13 10.20 -7.05
N ARG A 454 22.01 11.09 -6.55
CA ARG A 454 21.59 12.37 -5.98
C ARG A 454 21.27 13.33 -7.14
N LEU A 455 20.14 14.02 -7.09
CA LEU A 455 19.80 15.00 -8.12
C LEU A 455 20.96 16.01 -8.27
N PRO A 456 21.50 16.25 -9.48
CA PRO A 456 22.59 17.20 -9.69
C PRO A 456 22.15 18.65 -9.48
N GLU A 457 23.08 19.48 -9.04
CA GLU A 457 22.84 20.92 -8.83
C GLU A 457 22.51 21.62 -10.16
N GLU A 458 23.15 21.20 -11.24
CA GLU A 458 22.98 21.73 -12.60
C GLU A 458 21.55 21.52 -13.10
N ALA A 459 20.90 20.41 -12.71
CA ALA A 459 19.51 20.14 -13.08
C ALA A 459 18.53 21.15 -12.46
N CYS A 460 18.91 21.83 -11.38
CA CYS A 460 18.07 22.81 -10.68
C CYS A 460 18.16 24.21 -11.29
N ILE A 461 19.23 24.50 -12.04
CA ILE A 461 19.44 25.80 -12.70
C ILE A 461 18.78 25.66 -14.08
N GLY A 462 17.52 26.07 -14.18
CA GLY A 462 16.75 25.93 -15.42
C GLY A 462 17.51 26.51 -16.61
N GLY A 463 17.86 25.65 -17.57
CA GLY A 463 18.22 26.08 -18.92
C GLY A 463 16.99 26.73 -19.54
N ALA A 464 16.97 28.06 -19.58
CA ALA A 464 16.06 28.82 -20.41
C ALA A 464 16.51 28.67 -21.88
N GLU A 465 16.39 27.48 -22.45
CA GLU A 465 16.46 27.29 -23.88
C GLU A 465 15.23 26.50 -24.32
N THR A 466 14.29 27.24 -24.90
CA THR A 466 13.17 26.72 -25.69
C THR A 466 13.70 25.74 -26.74
N PRO A 467 13.04 24.59 -26.97
CA PRO A 467 13.42 23.71 -28.07
C PRO A 467 13.23 24.46 -29.39
N THR A 468 14.33 24.71 -30.09
CA THR A 468 14.31 25.14 -31.48
C THR A 468 13.57 24.08 -32.28
N GLU A 469 12.50 24.49 -32.97
CA GLU A 469 11.82 23.66 -33.97
C GLU A 469 12.87 23.06 -34.91
N ILE A 470 13.00 21.74 -34.89
CA ILE A 470 13.71 21.01 -35.92
C ILE A 470 12.81 21.09 -37.16
N ALA A 471 13.18 21.97 -38.08
CA ALA A 471 12.57 22.03 -39.41
C ALA A 471 12.66 20.64 -40.08
N PRO A 472 11.60 20.18 -40.75
CA PRO A 472 11.63 18.89 -41.44
C PRO A 472 12.60 18.99 -42.62
N ALA A 473 13.60 18.10 -42.64
CA ALA A 473 14.40 17.88 -43.83
C ALA A 473 13.52 17.17 -44.88
N LEU A 474 13.48 17.78 -46.07
CA LEU A 474 12.89 17.26 -47.32
C LEU A 474 13.48 15.93 -47.75
#